data_AF-W3VCF9-F1
#
_entry.id   AF-W3VCF9-F1
#
_cell.length_a   1.000
_cell.length_b   1.000
_cell.length_c   1.000
_cell.angle_alpha   90.00
_cell.angle_beta   90.00
_cell.angle_gamma   90.00
#
_symmetry.space_group_name_H-M   'P 1'
#
loop_
_entity.id
_entity.type
_entity.pdbx_description
1 polymer ?
#
loop_
_entity_poly.entity_id
_entity_poly.type
_entity_poly.pdbx_seq_one_letter_code
_entity_poly.pdbx_strand_id
1 'polypeptide(L)'
;MPIPLLAPVAVGAAEYVASACAGVFIAVGIMEAGKDKPVEDDEHIHRKKMDFVISPEITDADRNIVWSAEAHADFWEDDDLGEGSVDTSAVQVKAQSKAEECEKTGTKKECKACLAIPVTNEKYRKVSRWSAITINYQRFIAKTKYDPATQMIQEFQCLKVTFDGWRPAYCLFLEAKARYDQFFKDNKPKRWWTGRYSARYQAERHQTVCDALEGTPHVEWHFLQPISYGYFKVLFSKYKNISVHYTPCDSLV
;
A
#
# COMPACT_ATOMS: atom_id res chain seq x y z
N MET A 1 15.55 -45.98 -57.52
CA MET A 1 14.91 -45.38 -58.71
C MET A 1 13.42 -45.20 -58.40
N PRO A 2 12.72 -44.16 -58.90
CA PRO A 2 13.21 -43.01 -59.68
C PRO A 2 13.11 -41.66 -58.94
N ILE A 3 13.69 -40.61 -59.53
CA ILE A 3 13.37 -39.19 -59.32
C ILE A 3 12.81 -38.68 -60.66
N PRO A 4 11.62 -38.06 -60.70
CA PRO A 4 11.52 -36.70 -61.27
C PRO A 4 10.40 -35.82 -60.65
N LEU A 5 10.31 -34.49 -60.80
CA LEU A 5 11.25 -33.40 -61.18
C LEU A 5 10.56 -32.04 -60.88
N LEU A 6 11.31 -31.01 -60.44
CA LEU A 6 11.17 -29.55 -60.71
C LEU A 6 9.84 -28.79 -60.38
N ALA A 7 9.79 -27.44 -60.20
CA ALA A 7 10.76 -26.38 -59.81
C ALA A 7 9.99 -25.03 -59.54
N PRO A 8 10.55 -23.79 -59.67
CA PRO A 8 11.17 -23.04 -58.56
C PRO A 8 10.67 -21.56 -58.44
N VAL A 9 11.60 -20.62 -58.09
CA VAL A 9 11.51 -19.13 -57.91
C VAL A 9 11.39 -18.74 -56.42
N ALA A 10 12.42 -18.27 -55.68
CA ALA A 10 13.34 -17.10 -55.80
C ALA A 10 12.68 -15.77 -55.34
N VAL A 11 13.30 -14.72 -54.74
CA VAL A 11 14.68 -14.21 -54.48
C VAL A 11 14.68 -13.58 -53.03
N GLY A 12 15.74 -13.26 -52.25
CA GLY A 12 17.21 -13.14 -52.39
C GLY A 12 17.97 -13.65 -51.14
N ALA A 13 19.17 -13.21 -50.71
CA ALA A 13 20.03 -12.01 -50.87
C ALA A 13 19.68 -10.82 -49.94
N ALA A 14 20.60 -10.19 -49.17
CA ALA A 14 22.07 -10.34 -49.06
C ALA A 14 22.62 -10.04 -47.63
N GLU A 15 23.94 -10.17 -47.43
CA GLU A 15 24.62 -10.13 -46.11
C GLU A 15 25.56 -8.92 -45.87
N TYR A 16 25.77 -8.61 -44.58
CA TYR A 16 27.00 -8.12 -43.91
C TYR A 16 27.64 -6.71 -44.11
N VAL A 17 28.09 -6.21 -42.94
CA VAL A 17 29.30 -5.40 -42.63
C VAL A 17 29.24 -3.85 -42.60
N ALA A 18 29.56 -3.39 -41.38
CA ALA A 18 30.06 -2.12 -40.84
C ALA A 18 30.41 -0.90 -41.73
N SER A 19 30.25 0.28 -41.10
CA SER A 19 31.10 1.47 -41.35
C SER A 19 31.54 2.07 -40.00
N ALA A 20 32.69 2.74 -39.97
CA ALA A 20 33.40 3.12 -38.74
C ALA A 20 33.21 4.59 -38.35
N CYS A 21 33.24 4.88 -37.04
CA CYS A 21 33.25 6.24 -36.52
C CYS A 21 34.66 6.86 -36.63
N ALA A 22 34.86 7.77 -37.58
CA ALA A 22 36.03 8.64 -37.66
C ALA A 22 35.62 10.01 -38.23
N GLY A 23 36.01 11.10 -37.57
CA GLY A 23 35.67 12.46 -38.01
C GLY A 23 35.53 13.48 -36.87
N VAL A 24 36.65 13.90 -36.29
CA VAL A 24 36.68 15.13 -35.49
C VAL A 24 36.82 16.32 -36.43
N PHE A 25 35.91 17.29 -36.34
CA PHE A 25 36.17 18.64 -36.83
C PHE A 25 35.68 19.69 -35.84
N ILE A 26 36.52 20.69 -35.62
CA ILE A 26 36.24 21.86 -34.77
C ILE A 26 35.66 22.97 -35.66
N ALA A 27 34.59 23.61 -35.22
CA ALA A 27 34.12 24.87 -35.76
C ALA A 27 33.79 25.83 -34.61
N VAL A 28 34.53 26.93 -34.51
CA VAL A 28 34.19 28.06 -33.63
C VAL A 28 33.28 29.00 -34.41
N GLY A 29 32.14 29.38 -33.83
CA GLY A 29 31.22 30.34 -34.41
C GLY A 29 30.51 31.13 -33.31
N ILE A 30 30.85 32.41 -33.18
CA ILE A 30 30.08 33.38 -32.39
C ILE A 30 29.14 34.09 -33.36
N MET A 31 27.83 34.02 -33.12
CA MET A 31 26.84 34.96 -33.66
C MET A 31 25.79 35.25 -32.59
N GLU A 32 25.15 36.41 -32.70
CA GLU A 32 24.41 37.05 -31.60
C GLU A 32 22.91 36.73 -31.57
N ALA A 33 22.29 37.16 -30.45
CA ALA A 33 20.95 37.74 -30.33
C ALA A 33 19.82 37.23 -31.26
N GLY A 34 18.81 36.59 -30.64
CA GLY A 34 17.52 36.36 -31.30
C GLY A 34 16.78 35.13 -30.79
N LYS A 35 16.33 35.15 -29.53
CA LYS A 35 15.38 34.13 -29.03
C LYS A 35 14.28 34.75 -28.17
N ASP A 36 13.14 34.91 -28.83
CA ASP A 36 11.82 34.42 -28.45
C ASP A 36 11.19 34.74 -27.09
N LYS A 37 9.87 34.82 -27.14
CA LYS A 37 8.97 35.11 -26.02
C LYS A 37 9.03 33.97 -24.99
N PRO A 38 8.75 34.23 -23.70
CA PRO A 38 8.62 33.17 -22.72
C PRO A 38 7.49 32.21 -23.14
N VAL A 39 7.82 30.93 -23.21
CA VAL A 39 6.84 29.84 -23.15
C VAL A 39 6.67 29.51 -21.67
N GLU A 40 5.43 29.42 -21.21
CA GLU A 40 5.11 29.04 -19.83
C GLU A 40 5.49 27.58 -19.59
N ASP A 41 6.28 27.31 -18.55
CA ASP A 41 6.71 25.96 -18.12
C ASP A 41 6.36 25.74 -16.63
N ASP A 42 5.19 26.27 -16.24
CA ASP A 42 4.72 26.38 -14.84
C ASP A 42 4.20 25.05 -14.25
N GLU A 43 4.08 23.99 -15.06
CA GLU A 43 3.59 22.68 -14.60
C GLU A 43 4.56 22.03 -13.57
N HIS A 44 5.84 22.41 -13.58
CA HIS A 44 6.86 21.80 -12.74
C HIS A 44 6.97 22.38 -11.31
N ILE A 45 6.31 23.51 -11.01
CA ILE A 45 6.42 24.21 -9.71
C ILE A 45 5.31 23.80 -8.72
N HIS A 46 4.14 23.38 -9.20
CA HIS A 46 3.03 22.94 -8.33
C HIS A 46 3.23 21.59 -7.62
N ARG A 47 4.31 20.85 -7.92
CA ARG A 47 4.59 19.54 -7.28
C ARG A 47 5.21 19.62 -5.87
N LYS A 48 5.26 20.82 -5.27
CA LYS A 48 5.61 21.03 -3.86
C LYS A 48 4.36 21.29 -3.01
N LYS A 49 4.36 20.74 -1.81
CA LYS A 49 3.48 21.12 -0.68
C LYS A 49 2.03 20.61 -0.69
N MET A 50 1.80 19.35 -1.07
CA MET A 50 0.70 18.56 -0.48
C MET A 50 1.05 18.14 0.96
N ASP A 51 1.44 19.10 1.79
CA ASP A 51 1.83 18.90 3.19
C ASP A 51 0.57 18.64 4.03
N PHE A 52 0.22 17.36 4.18
CA PHE A 52 -0.63 16.85 5.25
C PHE A 52 -1.98 17.58 5.48
N VAL A 53 -2.53 18.21 4.43
CA VAL A 53 -3.81 18.93 4.49
C VAL A 53 -4.87 18.00 5.05
N ILE A 54 -5.70 18.52 5.95
CA ILE A 54 -6.84 17.79 6.50
C ILE A 54 -7.72 17.35 5.32
N SER A 55 -8.13 16.09 5.37
CA SER A 55 -8.98 15.40 4.41
C SER A 55 -10.31 16.11 4.10
N PRO A 56 -11.18 15.54 3.23
CA PRO A 56 -12.62 15.82 3.23
C PRO A 56 -13.17 16.14 4.63
N GLU A 57 -13.91 17.25 4.71
CA GLU A 57 -14.51 17.75 5.92
C GLU A 57 -15.43 16.67 6.53
N ILE A 58 -15.27 16.44 7.83
CA ILE A 58 -16.06 15.43 8.53
C ILE A 58 -17.45 16.01 8.77
N THR A 59 -18.42 15.58 7.96
CA THR A 59 -19.80 16.04 8.08
C THR A 59 -20.51 15.42 9.29
N ASP A 60 -21.62 16.01 9.72
CA ASP A 60 -22.50 15.36 10.69
C ASP A 60 -23.06 14.03 10.16
N ALA A 61 -23.16 13.84 8.84
CA ALA A 61 -23.52 12.56 8.24
C ALA A 61 -22.41 11.51 8.40
N ASP A 62 -21.12 11.89 8.25
CA ASP A 62 -19.98 11.00 8.54
C ASP A 62 -19.95 10.58 10.01
N ARG A 63 -20.23 11.53 10.93
CA ARG A 63 -20.28 11.28 12.38
C ARG A 63 -21.45 10.40 12.78
N ASN A 64 -22.62 10.61 12.17
CA ASN A 64 -23.87 9.97 12.55
C ASN A 64 -24.33 8.85 11.60
N ILE A 65 -23.52 8.40 10.62
CA ILE A 65 -23.87 7.21 9.83
C ILE A 65 -24.08 6.02 10.77
N VAL A 66 -25.17 5.28 10.54
CA VAL A 66 -25.53 4.05 11.24
C VAL A 66 -25.70 2.96 10.21
N TRP A 67 -24.75 2.04 10.15
CA TRP A 67 -24.80 0.88 9.28
C TRP A 67 -25.80 -0.16 9.80
N SER A 68 -26.72 -0.58 8.93
CA SER A 68 -27.78 -1.56 9.21
C SER A 68 -27.53 -2.89 8.49
N ALA A 69 -28.35 -3.91 8.79
CA ALA A 69 -28.21 -5.22 8.15
C ALA A 69 -28.58 -5.19 6.66
N GLU A 70 -29.53 -4.33 6.30
CA GLU A 70 -30.15 -4.24 4.98
C GLU A 70 -29.26 -3.52 3.96
N ALA A 71 -28.36 -2.65 4.44
CA ALA A 71 -27.47 -1.86 3.60
C ALA A 71 -25.97 -2.22 3.74
N HIS A 72 -25.55 -2.79 4.89
CA HIS A 72 -24.14 -2.92 5.26
C HIS A 72 -23.84 -4.13 6.19
N ALA A 73 -24.62 -5.23 6.15
CA ALA A 73 -24.35 -6.40 7.00
C ALA A 73 -22.96 -7.03 6.77
N ASP A 74 -22.50 -6.92 5.53
CA ASP A 74 -21.27 -7.45 4.96
C ASP A 74 -20.09 -6.46 4.99
N PHE A 75 -20.32 -5.20 5.36
CA PHE A 75 -19.29 -4.18 5.18
C PHE A 75 -18.10 -4.37 6.14
N TRP A 76 -17.03 -4.90 5.57
CA TRP A 76 -15.66 -4.84 6.06
C TRP A 76 -14.83 -4.13 4.98
N GLU A 77 -14.04 -3.14 5.37
CA GLU A 77 -13.41 -2.18 4.44
C GLU A 77 -12.44 -2.85 3.44
N ASP A 78 -11.96 -4.06 3.77
CA ASP A 78 -11.01 -4.87 3.01
C ASP A 78 -11.61 -6.06 2.26
N ASP A 79 -12.94 -6.26 2.27
CA ASP A 79 -13.57 -7.38 1.54
C ASP A 79 -13.74 -7.10 0.04
N ASP A 80 -13.66 -5.83 -0.39
CA ASP A 80 -13.46 -5.45 -1.80
C ASP A 80 -12.06 -5.89 -2.33
N LEU A 81 -11.16 -6.41 -1.47
CA LEU A 81 -9.84 -6.92 -1.82
C LEU A 81 -9.83 -8.46 -1.83
N GLY A 82 -10.24 -9.02 -2.99
CA GLY A 82 -10.50 -10.45 -3.21
C GLY A 82 -9.45 -11.43 -2.67
N GLU A 83 -9.94 -12.63 -2.32
CA GLU A 83 -9.32 -13.65 -1.45
C GLU A 83 -8.06 -14.35 -1.99
N GLY A 84 -7.08 -13.59 -2.49
CA GLY A 84 -5.77 -14.10 -2.87
C GLY A 84 -5.04 -14.74 -1.68
N SER A 85 -4.51 -15.94 -1.89
CA SER A 85 -3.58 -16.58 -0.96
C SER A 85 -2.27 -15.79 -0.85
N VAL A 86 -1.58 -15.93 0.29
CA VAL A 86 -0.28 -15.30 0.52
C VAL A 86 0.75 -15.87 -0.46
N ASP A 87 1.37 -15.01 -1.27
CA ASP A 87 2.29 -15.43 -2.30
C ASP A 87 3.72 -15.55 -1.76
N THR A 88 4.05 -16.72 -1.26
CA THR A 88 5.37 -17.03 -0.71
C THR A 88 6.45 -17.26 -1.79
N SER A 89 6.11 -17.23 -3.09
CA SER A 89 7.12 -17.43 -4.15
C SER A 89 8.15 -16.28 -4.19
N ALA A 90 7.72 -15.05 -3.88
CA ALA A 90 8.58 -13.88 -3.81
C ALA A 90 9.65 -13.94 -2.70
N VAL A 91 9.48 -14.81 -1.70
CA VAL A 91 10.42 -14.97 -0.56
C VAL A 91 11.78 -15.54 -0.99
N GLN A 92 11.89 -16.10 -2.20
CA GLN A 92 13.15 -16.66 -2.70
C GLN A 92 14.21 -15.60 -3.08
N VAL A 93 13.85 -14.31 -3.19
CA VAL A 93 14.81 -13.23 -3.46
C VAL A 93 15.41 -12.70 -2.15
N LYS A 94 16.50 -13.32 -1.67
CA LYS A 94 17.29 -12.83 -0.52
C LYS A 94 18.11 -11.58 -0.86
N ALA A 95 17.43 -10.46 -1.08
CA ALA A 95 18.05 -9.14 -1.08
C ALA A 95 18.43 -8.75 0.36
N GLN A 96 19.73 -8.59 0.63
CA GLN A 96 20.24 -8.09 1.91
C GLN A 96 20.10 -6.55 2.00
N SER A 97 18.88 -6.03 1.87
CA SER A 97 18.58 -4.64 2.22
C SER A 97 18.60 -4.48 3.74
N LYS A 98 19.81 -4.27 4.30
CA LYS A 98 19.94 -3.58 5.59
C LYS A 98 19.24 -2.24 5.45
N ALA A 99 18.32 -1.94 6.36
CA ALA A 99 17.83 -0.58 6.52
C ALA A 99 18.96 0.28 7.11
N GLU A 100 19.62 1.07 6.27
CA GLU A 100 20.62 2.06 6.70
C GLU A 100 19.97 3.29 7.36
N GLU A 101 19.15 3.07 8.39
CA GLU A 101 18.82 4.10 9.39
C GLU A 101 18.33 3.51 10.74
N CYS A 102 19.09 2.58 11.33
CA CYS A 102 18.99 2.29 12.77
C CYS A 102 19.73 3.38 13.59
N GLU A 103 19.34 4.65 13.47
CA GLU A 103 20.02 5.78 14.12
C GLU A 103 19.34 6.32 15.40
N LYS A 104 20.19 6.71 16.35
CA LYS A 104 19.96 7.80 17.33
C LYS A 104 18.83 7.65 18.37
N THR A 105 18.70 6.49 19.01
CA THR A 105 18.59 6.45 20.49
C THR A 105 19.38 5.28 21.09
N GLY A 106 19.93 5.47 22.29
CA GLY A 106 20.97 4.62 22.85
C GLY A 106 20.50 3.34 23.56
N THR A 107 20.20 2.29 22.81
CA THR A 107 20.33 0.90 23.29
C THR A 107 20.62 -0.05 22.13
N LYS A 108 21.73 -0.80 22.18
CA LYS A 108 22.08 -1.81 21.16
C LYS A 108 21.22 -3.07 21.30
N LYS A 109 19.96 -3.01 20.87
CA LYS A 109 19.31 -4.20 20.30
C LYS A 109 19.91 -4.42 18.91
N GLU A 110 20.19 -5.67 18.56
CA GLU A 110 20.62 -6.02 17.22
C GLU A 110 19.44 -5.81 16.25
N CYS A 111 19.59 -4.90 15.28
CA CYS A 111 18.59 -4.69 14.24
C CYS A 111 18.54 -5.92 13.32
N LYS A 112 17.65 -6.89 13.61
CA LYS A 112 17.37 -8.00 12.67
C LYS A 112 16.87 -7.38 11.36
N ALA A 113 17.51 -7.74 10.24
CA ALA A 113 17.15 -7.23 8.93
C ALA A 113 15.69 -7.58 8.61
N CYS A 114 14.92 -6.58 8.17
CA CYS A 114 13.50 -6.72 7.94
C CYS A 114 13.22 -7.38 6.58
N LEU A 115 12.83 -8.65 6.59
CA LEU A 115 12.64 -9.43 5.36
C LEU A 115 11.46 -8.98 4.50
N ALA A 116 10.55 -8.16 5.05
CA ALA A 116 9.46 -7.56 4.30
C ALA A 116 9.91 -6.45 3.32
N ILE A 117 11.02 -5.74 3.58
CA ILE A 117 11.44 -4.58 2.77
C ILE A 117 11.53 -4.89 1.27
N PRO A 118 12.25 -5.93 0.78
CA PRO A 118 12.35 -6.21 -0.65
C PRO A 118 11.10 -6.81 -1.29
N VAL A 119 10.09 -7.20 -0.50
CA VAL A 119 8.84 -7.83 -0.96
C VAL A 119 7.60 -7.02 -0.59
N THR A 120 7.76 -5.73 -0.27
CA THR A 120 6.69 -4.78 0.03
C THR A 120 6.72 -3.61 -0.96
N ASN A 121 5.61 -3.37 -1.65
CA ASN A 121 5.46 -2.25 -2.57
C ASN A 121 4.33 -1.30 -2.13
N GLU A 122 4.41 -0.02 -2.53
CA GLU A 122 3.25 0.87 -2.47
C GLU A 122 2.13 0.33 -3.37
N LYS A 123 0.88 0.52 -2.94
CA LYS A 123 -0.35 0.28 -3.69
C LYS A 123 -1.28 1.48 -3.45
N TYR A 124 -2.27 1.67 -4.32
CA TYR A 124 -3.31 2.68 -4.11
C TYR A 124 -4.69 2.05 -4.28
N ARG A 125 -5.61 2.27 -3.34
CA ARG A 125 -7.01 1.79 -3.36
C ARG A 125 -7.96 2.96 -3.59
N LYS A 126 -8.99 2.74 -4.40
CA LYS A 126 -10.11 3.68 -4.53
C LYS A 126 -11.07 3.52 -3.34
N VAL A 127 -11.31 4.59 -2.60
CA VAL A 127 -12.07 4.60 -1.34
C VAL A 127 -13.43 5.30 -1.46
N SER A 128 -14.05 5.25 -2.65
CA SER A 128 -15.31 5.96 -2.95
C SER A 128 -16.56 5.45 -2.21
N ARG A 129 -16.44 4.39 -1.39
CA ARG A 129 -17.49 3.86 -0.50
C ARG A 129 -17.23 4.15 0.98
N TRP A 130 -16.11 4.79 1.32
CA TRP A 130 -15.65 4.97 2.70
C TRP A 130 -16.14 6.29 3.30
N SER A 131 -16.29 6.31 4.64
CA SER A 131 -16.54 7.56 5.37
C SER A 131 -15.29 8.44 5.42
N ALA A 132 -15.47 9.75 5.55
CA ALA A 132 -14.36 10.66 5.83
C ALA A 132 -13.62 10.22 7.10
N ILE A 133 -14.33 9.77 8.14
CA ILE A 133 -13.69 9.35 9.40
C ILE A 133 -12.79 8.12 9.22
N THR A 134 -13.13 7.15 8.36
CA THR A 134 -12.23 6.04 7.98
C THR A 134 -10.95 6.56 7.35
N ILE A 135 -11.08 7.35 6.28
CA ILE A 135 -9.94 7.91 5.52
C ILE A 135 -9.02 8.72 6.46
N ASN A 136 -9.62 9.51 7.35
CA ASN A 136 -8.90 10.42 8.25
C ASN A 136 -8.16 9.65 9.34
N TYR A 137 -8.77 8.57 9.85
CA TYR A 137 -8.16 7.72 10.84
C TYR A 137 -7.00 6.89 10.27
N GLN A 138 -7.13 6.34 9.06
CA GLN A 138 -6.02 5.70 8.37
C GLN A 138 -4.86 6.66 8.15
N ARG A 139 -5.11 7.87 7.63
CA ARG A 139 -4.06 8.90 7.50
C ARG A 139 -3.43 9.29 8.83
N PHE A 140 -4.20 9.31 9.92
CA PHE A 140 -3.69 9.60 11.27
C PHE A 140 -2.75 8.51 11.80
N ILE A 141 -3.11 7.23 11.67
CA ILE A 141 -2.30 6.08 12.14
C ILE A 141 -1.14 5.77 11.19
N ALA A 142 -1.47 5.50 9.93
CA ALA A 142 -0.57 4.97 8.91
C ALA A 142 0.28 6.03 8.20
N LYS A 143 -0.07 7.33 8.34
CA LYS A 143 0.58 8.47 7.66
C LYS A 143 0.52 8.39 6.12
N THR A 144 -0.53 7.78 5.59
CA THR A 144 -0.74 7.55 4.16
C THR A 144 -1.01 8.84 3.39
N LYS A 145 -0.55 8.85 2.13
CA LYS A 145 -0.99 9.81 1.11
C LYS A 145 -2.46 9.53 0.77
N TYR A 146 -3.21 10.58 0.45
CA TYR A 146 -4.58 10.50 -0.05
C TYR A 146 -4.80 11.61 -1.08
N ASP A 147 -5.43 11.25 -2.20
CA ASP A 147 -5.87 12.19 -3.22
C ASP A 147 -7.41 12.32 -3.20
N PRO A 148 -7.97 13.47 -2.82
CA PRO A 148 -9.42 13.69 -2.82
C PRO A 148 -10.02 13.77 -4.23
N ALA A 149 -9.26 14.13 -5.27
CA ALA A 149 -9.77 14.29 -6.62
C ALA A 149 -10.03 12.95 -7.31
N THR A 150 -9.13 11.97 -7.12
CA THR A 150 -9.33 10.59 -7.63
C THR A 150 -9.99 9.64 -6.61
N GLN A 151 -10.13 10.08 -5.34
CA GLN A 151 -10.53 9.28 -4.19
C GLN A 151 -9.62 8.05 -3.98
N MET A 152 -8.31 8.24 -4.11
CA MET A 152 -7.31 7.19 -3.96
C MET A 152 -6.51 7.35 -2.66
N ILE A 153 -6.46 6.31 -1.82
CA ILE A 153 -5.59 6.26 -0.64
C ILE A 153 -4.36 5.37 -0.92
N GLN A 154 -3.22 5.73 -0.34
CA GLN A 154 -2.01 4.91 -0.36
C GLN A 154 -2.11 3.76 0.64
N GLU A 155 -1.64 2.59 0.24
CA GLU A 155 -1.55 1.36 1.01
C GLU A 155 -0.24 0.64 0.67
N PHE A 156 0.02 -0.48 1.34
CA PHE A 156 1.20 -1.29 1.08
C PHE A 156 0.81 -2.74 0.83
N GLN A 157 1.42 -3.39 -0.14
CA GLN A 157 1.19 -4.81 -0.44
C GLN A 157 2.46 -5.60 -0.18
N CYS A 158 2.37 -6.66 0.62
CA CYS A 158 3.46 -7.58 0.92
C CYS A 158 2.97 -9.03 0.73
N LEU A 159 3.68 -9.80 -0.10
CA LEU A 159 3.29 -11.19 -0.48
C LEU A 159 1.81 -11.32 -0.91
N LYS A 160 1.34 -10.37 -1.73
CA LYS A 160 -0.05 -10.12 -2.16
C LYS A 160 -1.05 -9.65 -1.09
N VAL A 161 -0.75 -9.74 0.20
CA VAL A 161 -1.63 -9.20 1.26
C VAL A 161 -1.44 -7.69 1.39
N THR A 162 -2.53 -6.96 1.62
CA THR A 162 -2.55 -5.50 1.79
C THR A 162 -2.55 -5.09 3.25
N PHE A 163 -1.91 -3.96 3.53
CA PHE A 163 -1.84 -3.33 4.84
C PHE A 163 -2.11 -1.83 4.72
N ASP A 164 -2.84 -1.26 5.67
CA ASP A 164 -3.19 0.17 5.69
C ASP A 164 -1.95 1.09 5.78
N GLY A 165 -0.83 0.61 6.33
CA GLY A 165 0.42 1.37 6.46
C GLY A 165 1.69 0.52 6.62
N TRP A 166 2.85 1.13 6.37
CA TRP A 166 4.17 0.49 6.47
C TRP A 166 5.23 1.43 7.05
N ARG A 167 6.02 0.95 8.01
CA ARG A 167 7.16 1.66 8.62
C ARG A 167 8.42 0.75 8.56
N PRO A 168 9.20 0.80 7.45
CA PRO A 168 10.29 -0.16 7.22
C PRO A 168 11.39 -0.14 8.28
N ALA A 169 11.72 1.02 8.85
CA ALA A 169 12.70 1.16 9.92
C ALA A 169 12.36 0.37 11.20
N TYR A 170 11.09 0.01 11.40
CA TYR A 170 10.59 -0.75 12.55
C TYR A 170 10.11 -2.17 12.16
N CYS A 171 10.23 -2.55 10.88
CA CYS A 171 9.59 -3.74 10.30
C CYS A 171 8.08 -3.85 10.61
N LEU A 172 7.39 -2.71 10.66
CA LEU A 172 6.05 -2.59 11.25
C LEU A 172 5.00 -2.24 10.19
N PHE A 173 4.03 -3.13 9.99
CA PHE A 173 2.79 -2.85 9.28
C PHE A 173 1.73 -2.28 10.22
N LEU A 174 0.80 -1.51 9.66
CA LEU A 174 -0.26 -0.82 10.39
C LEU A 174 -1.62 -1.13 9.77
N GLU A 175 -2.63 -1.23 10.63
CA GLU A 175 -4.05 -1.40 10.33
C GLU A 175 -4.85 -0.37 11.16
N ALA A 176 -5.83 0.30 10.55
CA ALA A 176 -6.49 1.48 11.14
C ALA A 176 -8.01 1.41 11.01
N LYS A 177 -8.68 0.77 11.98
CA LYS A 177 -10.12 0.50 11.92
C LYS A 177 -10.90 1.52 12.75
N ALA A 178 -11.75 2.31 12.08
CA ALA A 178 -12.37 3.52 12.62
C ALA A 178 -13.71 3.26 13.33
N ARG A 179 -14.85 3.43 12.63
CA ARG A 179 -16.19 3.47 13.23
C ARG A 179 -16.83 2.07 13.38
N TYR A 180 -16.19 1.17 14.11
CA TYR A 180 -16.64 -0.21 14.25
C TYR A 180 -17.57 -0.50 15.45
N ASP A 181 -17.63 0.35 16.48
CA ASP A 181 -18.48 0.12 17.67
C ASP A 181 -19.98 0.07 17.32
N GLN A 182 -20.38 0.72 16.23
CA GLN A 182 -21.76 0.66 15.71
C GLN A 182 -22.21 -0.77 15.34
N PHE A 183 -21.29 -1.70 15.10
CA PHE A 183 -21.62 -3.12 14.83
C PHE A 183 -21.82 -3.95 16.10
N PHE A 184 -21.69 -3.36 17.29
CA PHE A 184 -21.81 -4.05 18.56
C PHE A 184 -23.13 -3.73 19.26
N LYS A 185 -23.53 -4.62 20.18
CA LYS A 185 -24.53 -4.39 21.22
C LYS A 185 -24.13 -5.22 22.44
N ASP A 186 -24.22 -4.67 23.64
CA ASP A 186 -23.90 -5.36 24.90
C ASP A 186 -22.48 -6.00 24.88
N ASN A 187 -21.50 -5.25 24.33
CA ASN A 187 -20.12 -5.66 24.05
C ASN A 187 -19.95 -6.90 23.16
N LYS A 188 -20.96 -7.27 22.37
CA LYS A 188 -20.95 -8.40 21.44
C LYS A 188 -21.27 -7.95 20.01
N PRO A 189 -20.66 -8.57 18.98
CA PRO A 189 -21.07 -8.37 17.59
C PRO A 189 -22.58 -8.58 17.39
N LYS A 190 -23.24 -7.67 16.66
CA LYS A 190 -24.63 -7.85 16.21
C LYS A 190 -24.72 -9.14 15.37
N ARG A 191 -25.78 -9.93 15.57
CA ARG A 191 -25.93 -11.29 14.99
C ARG A 191 -25.83 -11.34 13.46
N TRP A 192 -26.16 -10.25 12.78
CA TRP A 192 -26.13 -10.14 11.31
C TRP A 192 -24.78 -9.70 10.75
N TRP A 193 -23.87 -9.13 11.56
CA TRP A 193 -22.63 -8.55 11.06
C TRP A 193 -21.57 -9.63 10.82
N THR A 194 -21.12 -9.76 9.58
CA THR A 194 -20.14 -10.78 9.17
C THR A 194 -18.69 -10.34 9.37
N GLY A 195 -18.39 -9.04 9.52
CA GLY A 195 -17.01 -8.52 9.59
C GLY A 195 -16.13 -9.15 10.69
N ARG A 196 -16.72 -9.72 11.74
CA ARG A 196 -16.05 -10.61 12.72
C ARG A 196 -15.44 -11.90 12.12
N TYR A 197 -15.69 -12.20 10.86
CA TYR A 197 -15.08 -13.28 10.06
C TYR A 197 -14.02 -12.70 9.13
N SER A 198 -14.37 -11.70 8.31
CA SER A 198 -13.47 -10.91 7.47
C SER A 198 -12.20 -10.47 8.19
N ALA A 199 -12.36 -9.83 9.35
CA ALA A 199 -11.27 -9.39 10.22
C ALA A 199 -10.35 -10.53 10.70
N ARG A 200 -10.91 -11.73 10.93
CA ARG A 200 -10.14 -12.92 11.33
C ARG A 200 -9.33 -13.46 10.15
N TYR A 201 -9.93 -13.54 8.96
CA TYR A 201 -9.24 -13.98 7.74
C TYR A 201 -8.16 -12.98 7.32
N GLN A 202 -8.36 -11.68 7.51
CA GLN A 202 -7.32 -10.66 7.34
C GLN A 202 -6.20 -10.82 8.35
N ALA A 203 -6.49 -10.99 9.65
CA ALA A 203 -5.46 -11.23 10.67
C ALA A 203 -4.72 -12.57 10.45
N GLU A 204 -5.38 -13.61 9.93
CA GLU A 204 -4.75 -14.87 9.51
C GLU A 204 -3.81 -14.66 8.31
N ARG A 205 -4.21 -13.90 7.28
CA ARG A 205 -3.33 -13.48 6.19
C ARG A 205 -2.12 -12.67 6.70
N HIS A 206 -2.33 -11.72 7.61
CA HIS A 206 -1.27 -10.91 8.23
C HIS A 206 -0.25 -11.75 9.01
N GLN A 207 -0.72 -12.65 9.89
CA GLN A 207 0.18 -13.58 10.60
C GLN A 207 0.91 -14.50 9.62
N THR A 208 0.26 -14.96 8.55
CA THR A 208 0.88 -15.80 7.51
C THR A 208 2.01 -15.08 6.75
N VAL A 209 1.86 -13.78 6.46
CA VAL A 209 2.96 -12.94 5.92
C VAL A 209 4.11 -12.86 6.91
N CYS A 210 3.83 -12.65 8.19
CA CYS A 210 4.86 -12.59 9.22
C CYS A 210 5.62 -13.93 9.36
N ASP A 211 4.91 -15.05 9.33
CA ASP A 211 5.49 -16.40 9.38
C ASP A 211 6.34 -16.73 8.15
N ALA A 212 5.88 -16.36 6.95
CA ALA A 212 6.66 -16.49 5.71
C ALA A 212 7.95 -15.65 5.72
N LEU A 213 8.03 -14.62 6.57
CA LEU A 213 9.14 -13.68 6.70
C LEU A 213 9.89 -13.85 8.03
N GLU A 214 10.06 -15.10 8.47
CA GLU A 214 10.79 -15.54 9.68
C GLU A 214 10.32 -14.85 10.99
N GLY A 215 9.04 -14.46 11.07
CA GLY A 215 8.49 -13.69 12.18
C GLY A 215 9.12 -12.30 12.35
N THR A 216 9.82 -11.77 11.34
CA THR A 216 10.46 -10.44 11.40
C THR A 216 9.50 -9.26 11.36
N PRO A 217 8.40 -9.28 10.57
CA PRO A 217 7.45 -8.19 10.57
C PRO A 217 6.51 -8.28 11.77
N HIS A 218 6.03 -7.13 12.23
CA HIS A 218 4.97 -7.02 13.21
C HIS A 218 3.82 -6.19 12.65
N VAL A 219 2.60 -6.40 13.14
CA VAL A 219 1.38 -5.74 12.64
C VAL A 219 0.61 -5.12 13.80
N GLU A 220 0.45 -3.80 13.76
CA GLU A 220 -0.32 -3.06 14.77
C GLU A 220 -1.70 -2.67 14.26
N TRP A 221 -2.74 -3.22 14.87
CA TRP A 221 -4.14 -2.88 14.62
C TRP A 221 -4.61 -1.82 15.60
N HIS A 222 -4.77 -0.60 15.11
CA HIS A 222 -5.27 0.52 15.89
C HIS A 222 -6.78 0.66 15.70
N PHE A 223 -7.52 0.74 16.81
CA PHE A 223 -8.96 0.99 16.83
C PHE A 223 -9.26 2.37 17.42
N LEU A 224 -10.06 3.16 16.69
CA LEU A 224 -10.49 4.50 17.11
C LEU A 224 -11.46 4.44 18.31
N GLN A 225 -12.19 3.34 18.45
CA GLN A 225 -13.31 3.18 19.37
C GLN A 225 -13.13 1.99 20.35
N PRO A 226 -13.61 2.09 21.60
CA PRO A 226 -13.20 1.19 22.68
C PRO A 226 -13.88 -0.19 22.70
N ILE A 227 -15.10 -0.35 22.18
CA ILE A 227 -15.82 -1.65 22.24
C ILE A 227 -15.23 -2.61 21.20
N SER A 228 -15.03 -2.15 19.98
CA SER A 228 -14.37 -2.87 18.89
C SER A 228 -12.91 -3.19 19.25
N TYR A 229 -12.16 -2.23 19.81
CA TYR A 229 -10.85 -2.48 20.42
C TYR A 229 -10.89 -3.66 21.39
N GLY A 230 -11.78 -3.62 22.39
CA GLY A 230 -11.87 -4.64 23.43
C GLY A 230 -12.17 -6.03 22.88
N TYR A 231 -13.08 -6.11 21.90
CA TYR A 231 -13.40 -7.36 21.21
C TYR A 231 -12.24 -7.90 20.37
N PHE A 232 -11.64 -7.07 19.53
CA PHE A 232 -10.59 -7.51 18.60
C PHE A 232 -9.28 -7.82 19.30
N LYS A 233 -8.95 -7.14 20.40
CA LYS A 233 -7.81 -7.49 21.27
C LYS A 233 -7.90 -8.91 21.82
N VAL A 234 -9.09 -9.35 22.22
CA VAL A 234 -9.31 -10.74 22.65
C VAL A 234 -9.27 -11.69 21.45
N LEU A 235 -9.94 -11.35 20.34
CA LEU A 235 -10.01 -12.22 19.16
C LEU A 235 -8.64 -12.47 18.50
N PHE A 236 -7.75 -11.47 18.51
CA PHE A 236 -6.44 -11.54 17.85
C PHE A 236 -5.31 -11.98 18.80
N SER A 237 -5.59 -12.21 20.09
CA SER A 237 -4.61 -12.67 21.09
C SER A 237 -3.89 -13.99 20.76
N LYS A 238 -4.40 -14.77 19.79
CA LYS A 238 -3.77 -16.02 19.30
C LYS A 238 -2.64 -15.80 18.28
N TYR A 239 -2.45 -14.59 17.77
CA TYR A 239 -1.40 -14.28 16.78
C TYR A 239 -0.19 -13.66 17.47
N LYS A 240 1.02 -14.17 17.19
CA LYS A 240 2.27 -13.76 17.87
C LYS A 240 2.89 -12.48 17.30
N ASN A 241 2.60 -12.16 16.03
CA ASN A 241 3.10 -10.99 15.30
C ASN A 241 2.04 -9.87 15.16
N ILE A 242 0.94 -9.94 15.92
CA ILE A 242 -0.14 -8.95 15.86
C ILE A 242 -0.41 -8.39 17.25
N SER A 243 -0.44 -7.07 17.38
CA SER A 243 -0.93 -6.39 18.59
C SER A 243 -2.09 -5.46 18.27
N VAL A 244 -3.04 -5.35 19.20
CA VAL A 244 -4.23 -4.53 19.06
C VAL A 244 -4.19 -3.38 20.08
N HIS A 245 -4.32 -2.16 19.57
CA HIS A 245 -4.18 -0.90 20.31
C HIS A 245 -5.47 -0.10 20.27
N TYR A 246 -5.78 0.58 21.38
CA TYR A 246 -6.78 1.63 21.40
C TYR A 246 -6.02 2.93 21.12
N THR A 247 -6.44 3.68 20.11
CA THR A 247 -5.75 4.90 19.69
C THR A 247 -6.79 5.94 19.31
N PRO A 248 -7.46 6.56 20.30
CA PRO A 248 -8.44 7.61 20.04
C PRO A 248 -7.81 8.81 19.35
N CYS A 249 -8.64 9.60 18.67
CA CYS A 249 -8.23 10.83 18.01
C CYS A 249 -9.38 11.84 18.15
N ASP A 250 -9.26 12.76 19.11
CA ASP A 250 -10.38 13.60 19.60
C ASP A 250 -10.98 14.54 18.53
N SER A 251 -10.29 14.75 17.40
CA SER A 251 -10.82 15.50 16.24
C SER A 251 -11.72 14.66 15.32
N LEU A 252 -11.66 13.33 15.43
CA LEU A 252 -12.37 12.35 14.60
C LEU A 252 -13.56 11.68 15.32
N VAL A 253 -13.66 11.87 16.64
CA VAL A 253 -14.81 11.46 17.48
C VAL A 253 -15.87 12.54 17.43
#